data_AF-A0A2Z3HBF6-F1
#
_entry.id   AF-A0A2Z3HBF6-F1
#
_cell.length_a   1.000
_cell.length_b   1.000
_cell.length_c   1.000
_cell.angle_alpha   90.00
_cell.angle_beta   90.00
_cell.angle_gamma   90.00
#
_symmetry.space_group_name_H-M   'P 1'
#
loop_
_entity.id
_entity.type
_entity.pdbx_description
1 polymer ?
#
loop_
_entity_poly.entity_id
_entity_poly.type
_entity_poly.pdbx_seq_one_letter_code
_entity_poly.pdbx_strand_id
1 'polypeptide(L)'
;MLPAVICLIACVVLMVVVSARRARAAFERRFPPISDGEFVMRCSPNVDPKIALKVRQIVAEHFAVEYERVHPSTGFVTDLGAD
;
A
#
# COMPACT_ATOMS: atom_id res chain seq x y z
N MET A 1 38.27 7.32 -10.93
CA MET A 1 36.94 7.24 -11.57
C MET A 1 36.07 6.13 -10.96
N LEU A 2 36.56 4.89 -10.88
CA LEU A 2 35.85 3.76 -10.24
C LEU A 2 35.30 4.04 -8.82
N PRO A 3 36.07 4.60 -7.86
CA PRO A 3 35.54 4.87 -6.52
C PRO A 3 34.44 5.94 -6.51
N ALA A 4 34.54 6.96 -7.36
CA ALA A 4 33.51 7.98 -7.49
C ALA A 4 32.19 7.43 -8.05
N VAL A 5 32.28 6.53 -9.04
CA VAL A 5 31.09 5.86 -9.60
C VAL A 5 30.41 4.95 -8.56
N ILE A 6 31.19 4.20 -7.77
CA ILE A 6 30.66 3.35 -6.69
C ILE A 6 29.93 4.21 -5.64
N CYS A 7 30.55 5.32 -5.21
CA CYS A 7 29.90 6.26 -4.28
C CYS A 7 28.59 6.80 -4.85
N LEU A 8 28.54 7.16 -6.13
CA LEU A 8 27.34 7.69 -6.76
C LEU A 8 26.21 6.63 -6.81
N ILE A 9 26.53 5.39 -7.17
CA ILE A 9 25.55 4.28 -7.16
C ILE A 9 25.02 4.05 -5.75
N ALA A 10 25.91 3.99 -4.75
CA ALA A 10 25.50 3.82 -3.35
C ALA A 10 24.57 4.95 -2.87
N CYS A 11 24.87 6.20 -3.23
CA CYS A 11 24.01 7.35 -2.92
C CYS A 11 22.63 7.22 -3.57
N VAL A 12 22.57 6.82 -4.85
CA VAL A 12 21.29 6.62 -5.56
C VAL A 12 20.47 5.52 -4.90
N VAL A 13 21.07 4.36 -4.62
CA VAL A 13 20.39 3.25 -3.94
C VAL A 13 19.87 3.69 -2.57
N LEU A 14 20.69 4.41 -1.79
CA LEU A 14 20.27 4.93 -0.49
C LEU A 14 19.07 5.88 -0.61
N MET A 15 19.07 6.78 -1.59
CA MET A 15 17.94 7.69 -1.85
C MET A 15 16.65 6.94 -2.21
N VAL A 16 16.76 5.91 -3.06
CA VAL A 16 15.61 5.06 -3.43
C VAL A 16 15.07 4.32 -2.21
N VAL A 17 15.94 3.73 -1.38
CA VAL A 17 15.53 3.01 -0.17
C VAL A 17 14.84 3.97 0.83
N VAL A 18 15.42 5.15 1.06
CA VAL A 18 14.85 6.13 2.01
C VAL A 18 13.50 6.65 1.51
N SER A 19 13.37 6.96 0.22
CA SER A 19 12.09 7.42 -0.35
C SER A 19 11.02 6.33 -0.28
N ALA A 20 11.36 5.08 -0.63
CA ALA A 20 10.44 3.93 -0.51
C ALA A 20 9.98 3.70 0.94
N ARG A 21 10.91 3.78 1.92
CA ARG A 21 10.56 3.65 3.35
C ARG A 21 9.67 4.79 3.84
N ARG A 22 9.92 6.02 3.37
CA ARG A 22 9.06 7.17 3.70
C ARG A 22 7.66 7.03 3.12
N ALA A 23 7.55 6.60 1.85
CA ALA A 23 6.28 6.33 1.20
C ALA A 23 5.51 5.23 1.95
N ARG A 24 6.17 4.13 2.30
CA ARG A 24 5.56 3.04 3.09
C ARG A 24 5.07 3.51 4.45
N ALA A 25 5.89 4.27 5.18
CA ALA A 25 5.49 4.80 6.49
C ALA A 25 4.31 5.79 6.38
N ALA A 26 4.25 6.60 5.33
CA ALA A 26 3.12 7.49 5.08
C ALA A 26 1.84 6.69 4.77
N PHE A 27 1.94 5.65 3.95
CA PHE A 27 0.84 4.73 3.67
C PHE A 27 0.33 4.06 4.95
N GLU A 28 1.22 3.49 5.77
CA GLU A 28 0.85 2.80 7.02
C GLU A 28 0.19 3.71 8.05
N ARG A 29 0.57 4.99 8.08
CA ARG A 29 -0.07 6.02 8.93
C ARG A 29 -1.46 6.37 8.42
N ARG A 30 -1.64 6.45 7.10
CA ARG A 30 -2.93 6.79 6.47
C ARG A 30 -3.92 5.63 6.52
N PHE A 31 -3.43 4.40 6.41
CA PHE A 31 -4.21 3.17 6.39
C PHE A 31 -3.80 2.27 7.56
N PRO A 32 -4.25 2.59 8.79
CA PRO A 32 -4.06 1.71 9.94
C PRO A 32 -4.80 0.38 9.72
N PRO A 33 -4.37 -0.73 10.34
CA PRO A 33 -5.07 -2.01 10.20
C PRO A 33 -6.52 -1.89 10.71
N ILE A 34 -7.48 -2.45 9.98
CA ILE A 34 -8.89 -2.53 10.35
C ILE A 34 -9.43 -3.95 10.23
N SER A 35 -10.38 -4.30 11.09
CA SER A 35 -11.08 -5.59 11.06
C SER A 35 -12.01 -5.72 9.85
N ASP A 36 -12.49 -6.95 9.58
CA ASP A 36 -13.50 -7.20 8.53
C ASP A 36 -14.82 -6.46 8.79
N GLY A 37 -15.28 -6.43 10.05
CA GLY A 37 -16.49 -5.72 10.43
C GLY A 37 -16.39 -4.21 10.16
N GLU A 38 -15.28 -3.59 10.55
CA GLU A 38 -15.02 -2.17 10.27
C GLU A 38 -14.88 -1.89 8.78
N PHE A 39 -14.23 -2.78 8.03
CA PHE A 39 -14.11 -2.66 6.58
C PHE A 39 -15.50 -2.66 5.92
N VAL A 40 -16.35 -3.63 6.25
CA VAL A 40 -17.72 -3.74 5.73
C VAL A 40 -18.57 -2.54 6.14
N MET A 41 -18.44 -2.06 7.38
CA MET A 41 -19.15 -0.85 7.84
C MET A 41 -18.76 0.42 7.07
N ARG A 42 -17.54 0.47 6.51
CA ARG A 42 -17.06 1.58 5.69
C ARG A 42 -17.43 1.44 4.21
N CYS A 43 -17.86 0.26 3.78
CA CYS A 43 -18.37 0.05 2.43
C CYS A 43 -19.74 0.73 2.24
N SER A 44 -20.13 0.95 0.98
CA SER A 44 -21.47 1.43 0.67
C SER A 44 -22.54 0.39 1.08
N PRO A 45 -23.71 0.80 1.57
CA PRO A 45 -24.73 -0.11 2.13
C PRO A 45 -25.29 -1.11 1.12
N ASN A 46 -25.12 -0.86 -0.19
CA ASN A 46 -25.57 -1.75 -1.27
C ASN A 46 -24.52 -2.81 -1.65
N VAL A 47 -23.36 -2.83 -1.01
CA VAL A 47 -22.29 -3.78 -1.29
C VAL A 47 -22.51 -5.04 -0.45
N ASP A 48 -22.58 -6.19 -1.11
CA ASP A 48 -22.62 -7.48 -0.42
C ASP A 48 -21.31 -7.69 0.40
N PRO A 49 -21.39 -7.96 1.71
CA PRO A 49 -20.22 -8.12 2.56
C PRO A 49 -19.25 -9.21 2.10
N LYS A 50 -19.75 -10.32 1.53
CA LYS A 50 -18.90 -11.41 1.03
C LYS A 50 -18.12 -10.96 -0.20
N ILE A 51 -18.76 -10.21 -1.09
CA ILE A 51 -18.08 -9.63 -2.26
C ILE A 51 -17.03 -8.62 -1.79
N ALA A 52 -17.37 -7.74 -0.83
CA ALA A 52 -16.46 -6.75 -0.30
C ALA A 52 -15.18 -7.38 0.27
N LEU A 53 -15.32 -8.39 1.13
CA LEU A 53 -14.18 -9.10 1.73
C LEU A 53 -13.39 -9.89 0.69
N LYS A 54 -14.05 -10.45 -0.33
CA LYS A 54 -13.34 -11.15 -1.41
C LYS A 54 -12.50 -10.18 -2.24
N VAL A 55 -13.04 -9.02 -2.59
CA VAL A 55 -12.30 -7.97 -3.29
C VAL A 55 -11.14 -7.47 -2.43
N ARG A 56 -11.36 -7.27 -1.12
CA ARG A 56 -10.30 -6.89 -0.18
C ARG A 56 -9.13 -7.87 -0.21
N GLN A 57 -9.43 -9.17 -0.20
CA GLN A 57 -8.41 -10.22 -0.30
C GLN A 57 -7.65 -10.14 -1.63
N ILE A 58 -8.35 -10.01 -2.76
CA ILE A 58 -7.73 -9.92 -4.09
C ILE A 58 -6.79 -8.72 -4.16
N VAL A 59 -7.20 -7.56 -3.66
CA VAL A 59 -6.37 -6.34 -3.64
C VAL A 59 -5.12 -6.54 -2.78
N ALA A 60 -5.28 -7.11 -1.58
CA ALA A 60 -4.16 -7.39 -0.68
C ALA A 60 -3.11 -8.30 -1.35
N GLU A 61 -3.57 -9.39 -1.95
CA GLU A 61 -2.70 -10.35 -2.65
C GLU A 61 -2.05 -9.75 -3.89
N HIS A 62 -2.80 -9.04 -4.73
CA HIS A 62 -2.30 -8.50 -6.00
C HIS A 62 -1.26 -7.39 -5.80
N PHE A 63 -1.50 -6.49 -4.84
CA PHE A 63 -0.60 -5.36 -4.59
C PHE A 63 0.42 -5.63 -3.48
N ALA A 64 0.49 -6.86 -2.96
CA ALA A 64 1.36 -7.25 -1.85
C ALA A 64 1.23 -6.29 -0.63
N VAL A 65 -0.01 -5.93 -0.31
CA VAL A 65 -0.36 -5.10 0.86
C VAL A 65 -0.96 -5.98 1.94
N GLU A 66 -0.70 -5.65 3.21
CA GLU A 66 -1.34 -6.32 4.34
C GLU A 66 -2.86 -6.23 4.23
N TYR A 67 -3.54 -7.37 4.38
CA TYR A 67 -4.99 -7.49 4.22
C TYR A 67 -5.75 -6.47 5.09
N GLU A 68 -5.32 -6.32 6.35
CA GLU A 68 -5.91 -5.42 7.32
C GLU A 68 -5.76 -3.94 6.91
N ARG A 69 -4.80 -3.62 6.03
CA ARG A 69 -4.52 -2.25 5.56
C ARG A 69 -5.18 -1.90 4.23
N VAL A 70 -5.89 -2.82 3.60
CA VAL A 70 -6.77 -2.49 2.47
C VAL A 70 -8.02 -1.81 3.00
N HIS A 71 -8.24 -0.54 2.64
CA HIS A 71 -9.42 0.24 3.03
C HIS A 71 -10.30 0.50 1.82
N PRO A 72 -11.63 0.71 1.99
CA PRO A 72 -12.50 1.09 0.88
C PRO A 72 -12.12 2.41 0.20
N SER A 73 -11.38 3.28 0.92
CA SER A 73 -10.87 4.56 0.42
C SER A 73 -9.47 4.47 -0.19
N THR A 74 -8.84 3.29 -0.24
CA THR A 74 -7.54 3.09 -0.88
C THR A 74 -7.68 3.25 -2.39
N GLY A 75 -7.02 4.26 -2.96
CA GLY A 75 -7.00 4.51 -4.40
C GLY A 75 -5.97 3.64 -5.11
N PHE A 76 -6.38 2.95 -6.18
CA PHE A 76 -5.48 2.03 -6.90
C PHE A 76 -4.27 2.75 -7.52
N VAL A 77 -4.47 3.92 -8.12
CA VAL A 77 -3.36 4.68 -8.72
C VAL A 77 -2.57 5.43 -7.65
N THR A 78 -3.26 6.27 -6.87
CA THR A 78 -2.59 7.22 -5.96
C THR A 78 -1.95 6.57 -4.73
N ASP A 79 -2.47 5.43 -4.28
CA ASP A 79 -1.99 4.76 -3.07
C ASP A 79 -1.31 3.42 -3.35
N LEU A 80 -1.69 2.71 -4.43
CA LEU A 80 -1.13 1.39 -4.78
C LEU A 80 -0.25 1.39 -6.04
N GLY A 81 -0.17 2.49 -6.79
CA GLY A 81 0.68 2.59 -7.98
C GLY A 81 0.25 1.67 -9.12
N ALA A 82 -1.07 1.55 -9.35
CA ALA A 82 -1.63 0.76 -10.45
C ALA A 82 -1.61 1.53 -11.80
N ASP A 83 -0.44 2.04 -12.21
CA ASP A 83 -0.20 2.80 -13.45
C ASP A 83 0.72 2.10 -14.46
#